data_AF-A0A2A8BFD9-F1
#
_entry.id   AF-A0A2A8BFD9-F1
#
_cell.length_a   1.000
_cell.length_b   1.000
_cell.length_c   1.000
_cell.angle_alpha   90.00
_cell.angle_beta   90.00
_cell.angle_gamma   90.00
#
_symmetry.space_group_name_H-M   'P 1'
#
loop_
_entity.id
_entity.type
_entity.pdbx_description
1 polymer ?
#
loop_
_entity_poly.entity_id
_entity_poly.type
_entity_poly.pdbx_seq_one_letter_code
_entity_poly.pdbx_strand_id
1 'polypeptide(L)'
;MQEDISLRLSSCMKCGNDDFSDIATHCKKCGTYLYNPCADSDNLCHHVNPPDAYYCELCGSETFLLLESAEQAQMDPADFVAMQLSGV
;
A
#
# COMPACT_ATOMS: atom_id res chain seq x y z
N MET A 1 15.77 -10.24 4.87
CA MET A 1 14.97 -10.60 3.69
C MET A 1 15.13 -9.48 2.69
N GLN A 2 15.48 -9.78 1.45
CA GLN A 2 15.45 -8.79 0.37
C GLN A 2 14.03 -8.83 -0.19
N GLU A 3 13.30 -7.72 -0.08
CA GLU A 3 11.98 -7.62 -0.72
C GLU A 3 12.15 -7.55 -2.24
N ASP A 4 11.22 -8.16 -2.96
CA ASP A 4 11.22 -8.15 -4.42
C ASP A 4 10.95 -6.72 -4.91
N ILE A 5 11.96 -6.10 -5.53
CA ILE A 5 11.88 -4.71 -6.01
C ILE A 5 10.71 -4.48 -6.99
N SER A 6 10.22 -5.53 -7.64
CA SER A 6 9.05 -5.45 -8.53
C SER A 6 7.74 -5.12 -7.78
N LEU A 7 7.68 -5.37 -6.48
CA LEU A 7 6.53 -5.06 -5.62
C LEU A 7 6.63 -3.67 -4.97
N ARG A 8 7.71 -2.92 -5.26
CA ARG A 8 7.88 -1.56 -4.72
C ARG A 8 6.96 -0.59 -5.48
N LEU A 9 6.27 0.26 -4.73
CA LEU A 9 5.52 1.39 -5.26
C LEU A 9 6.43 2.27 -6.12
N SER A 10 5.97 2.64 -7.32
CA SER A 10 6.70 3.52 -8.24
C SER A 10 6.73 4.98 -7.77
N SER A 11 5.78 5.38 -6.93
CA SER A 11 5.77 6.65 -6.23
C SER A 11 5.27 6.49 -4.79
N CYS A 12 5.74 7.33 -3.89
CA CYS A 12 5.36 7.29 -2.49
C CYS A 12 3.90 7.75 -2.37
N MET A 13 3.01 6.85 -1.95
CA MET A 13 1.59 7.18 -1.82
C MET A 13 1.29 8.36 -0.89
N LYS A 14 2.12 8.58 0.14
CA LYS A 14 1.91 9.66 1.12
C LYS A 14 2.29 11.05 0.59
N CYS A 15 3.36 11.17 -0.20
CA CYS A 15 3.92 12.48 -0.59
C CYS A 15 4.23 12.64 -2.08
N GLY A 16 3.98 11.62 -2.90
CA GLY A 16 4.20 11.62 -4.35
C GLY A 16 5.66 11.54 -4.79
N ASN A 17 6.64 11.36 -3.90
CA ASN A 17 8.03 11.19 -4.31
C ASN A 17 8.22 9.91 -5.13
N ASP A 18 8.84 10.00 -6.30
CA ASP A 18 9.10 8.89 -7.24
C ASP A 18 10.60 8.62 -7.45
N ASP A 19 11.47 9.53 -7.00
CA ASP A 19 12.92 9.35 -7.02
C ASP A 19 13.35 8.44 -5.85
N PHE A 20 13.71 7.18 -6.16
CA PHE A 20 14.20 6.18 -5.21
C PHE A 20 15.49 5.53 -5.71
N SER A 21 16.42 5.21 -4.80
CA SER A 21 17.54 4.32 -5.12
C SER A 21 17.06 2.85 -5.17
N ASP A 22 17.80 1.97 -5.83
CA ASP A 22 17.41 0.54 -5.97
C ASP A 22 17.24 -0.19 -4.64
N ILE A 23 17.90 0.28 -3.58
CA ILE A 23 17.84 -0.32 -2.23
C ILE A 23 16.81 0.36 -1.31
N ALA A 24 16.12 1.39 -1.77
CA ALA A 24 15.19 2.13 -0.92
C ALA A 24 13.98 1.27 -0.55
N THR A 25 13.78 1.06 0.75
CA THR A 25 12.56 0.46 1.33
C THR A 25 11.63 1.51 1.92
N HIS A 26 12.14 2.72 2.17
CA HIS A 26 11.38 3.84 2.71
C HIS A 26 11.59 5.09 1.84
N CYS A 27 10.56 5.93 1.77
CA CYS A 27 10.63 7.20 1.07
C CYS A 27 11.63 8.15 1.74
N LYS A 28 12.62 8.63 0.99
CA LYS A 28 13.62 9.60 1.50
C LYS A 28 13.04 10.96 1.89
N LYS A 29 11.82 11.30 1.45
CA LYS A 29 11.17 12.58 1.77
C LYS A 29 10.30 12.54 3.03
N CYS A 30 9.57 11.46 3.27
CA CYS A 30 8.58 11.39 4.35
C CYS A 30 8.67 10.13 5.24
N GLY A 31 9.58 9.20 4.95
CA GLY A 31 9.78 7.99 5.74
C GLY A 31 8.73 6.89 5.54
N THR A 32 7.74 7.06 4.66
CA THR A 32 6.72 6.03 4.37
C THR A 32 7.34 4.79 3.74
N TYR A 33 6.88 3.61 4.14
CA TYR A 33 7.29 2.35 3.54
C TYR A 33 6.86 2.28 2.08
N LEU A 34 7.72 1.76 1.20
CA LEU A 34 7.51 1.79 -0.26
C LEU A 34 6.89 0.52 -0.81
N TYR A 35 6.35 -0.34 0.05
CA TYR A 35 5.71 -1.59 -0.34
C TYR A 35 4.30 -1.65 0.24
N ASN A 36 3.50 -2.59 -0.28
CA ASN A 36 2.10 -2.75 0.09
C ASN A 36 1.87 -4.00 0.97
N PRO A 37 2.30 -4.00 2.25
CA PRO A 37 2.10 -5.15 3.12
C PRO A 37 0.63 -5.35 3.44
N CYS A 38 0.27 -6.61 3.73
CA CYS A 38 -0.97 -6.96 4.39
C CYS A 38 -1.05 -6.25 5.76
N ALA A 39 -2.20 -5.66 6.08
CA ALA A 39 -2.47 -4.96 7.34
C ALA A 39 -3.31 -5.82 8.30
N ASP A 40 -3.21 -7.14 8.18
CA ASP A 40 -3.88 -8.10 9.06
C ASP A 40 -3.60 -7.80 10.54
N SER A 41 -4.67 -7.56 11.32
CA SER A 41 -4.57 -7.11 12.72
C SER A 41 -3.93 -8.15 13.64
N ASP A 42 -4.08 -9.42 13.30
CA ASP A 42 -3.49 -10.53 14.06
C ASP A 42 -2.03 -10.79 13.67
N ASN A 43 -1.52 -10.06 12.66
CA ASN A 43 -0.16 -10.16 12.14
C ASN A 43 0.22 -11.59 11.75
N LEU A 44 -0.74 -12.37 11.24
CA LEU A 44 -0.53 -13.75 10.79
C LEU A 44 -0.14 -13.81 9.32
N CYS A 45 -0.49 -12.78 8.55
CA CYS A 45 -0.12 -12.64 7.14
C CYS A 45 0.95 -11.55 6.97
N HIS A 46 2.17 -11.94 6.57
CA HIS A 46 3.26 -11.00 6.25
C HIS A 46 3.45 -10.80 4.74
N HIS A 47 2.41 -11.05 3.95
CA HIS A 47 2.49 -10.94 2.49
C HIS A 47 2.67 -9.49 2.06
N VAL A 48 3.55 -9.27 1.08
CA VAL A 48 3.68 -8.00 0.38
C VAL A 48 2.93 -8.14 -0.94
N ASN A 49 1.89 -7.34 -1.11
CA ASN A 49 0.98 -7.44 -2.25
C ASN A 49 1.49 -6.63 -3.44
N PRO A 50 0.91 -6.86 -4.64
CA PRO A 50 1.05 -5.94 -5.76
C PRO A 50 0.79 -4.47 -5.35
N PRO A 51 1.51 -3.51 -5.95
CA PRO A 51 1.42 -2.10 -5.58
C PRO A 51 0.03 -1.45 -5.69
N ASP A 52 -0.90 -2.07 -6.44
CA ASP A 52 -2.25 -1.59 -6.72
C ASP A 52 -3.36 -2.38 -5.99
N ALA A 53 -2.99 -3.37 -5.17
CA ALA A 53 -3.95 -4.20 -4.46
C ALA A 53 -4.49 -3.49 -3.20
N TYR A 54 -5.82 -3.30 -3.09
CA TYR A 54 -6.44 -2.78 -1.86
C TYR A 54 -6.64 -3.85 -0.79
N TYR A 55 -6.79 -5.12 -1.18
CA TYR A 55 -6.93 -6.26 -0.27
C TYR A 55 -5.84 -7.28 -0.54
N CYS A 56 -5.44 -7.99 0.50
CA CYS A 56 -4.41 -9.01 0.41
C CYS A 56 -4.88 -10.18 -0.44
N GLU A 57 -4.13 -10.54 -1.48
CA GLU A 57 -4.48 -11.63 -2.40
C GLU A 57 -4.38 -13.04 -1.78
N LEU A 58 -3.85 -13.15 -0.55
CA LEU A 58 -3.75 -14.42 0.19
C LEU A 58 -4.81 -14.58 1.29
N CYS A 59 -5.12 -13.52 2.04
CA CYS A 59 -6.01 -13.62 3.21
C CYS A 59 -7.24 -12.71 3.16
N GLY A 60 -7.34 -11.80 2.20
CA GLY A 60 -8.47 -10.87 2.06
C GLY A 60 -8.50 -9.71 3.05
N SER A 61 -7.53 -9.60 3.96
CA SER A 61 -7.40 -8.45 4.86
C SER A 61 -7.03 -7.19 4.08
N GLU A 62 -7.30 -6.02 4.66
CA GLU A 62 -6.92 -4.74 4.09
C GLU A 62 -5.38 -4.65 3.94
N THR A 63 -4.95 -3.82 3.00
CA THR A 63 -3.52 -3.56 2.78
C THR A 63 -3.15 -2.15 3.25
N PHE A 64 -1.85 -1.91 3.39
CA PHE A 64 -1.35 -0.57 3.66
C PHE A 64 -1.83 0.46 2.62
N LEU A 65 -1.88 0.08 1.34
CA LEU A 65 -2.37 0.96 0.27
C LEU A 65 -3.80 1.43 0.54
N LEU A 66 -4.70 0.52 0.93
CA LEU A 66 -6.10 0.88 1.20
C LEU A 66 -6.20 1.81 2.40
N LEU A 67 -5.57 1.43 3.52
CA LEU A 67 -5.65 2.20 4.76
C LEU A 67 -5.16 3.63 4.61
N GLU A 68 -3.97 3.82 4.02
CA GLU A 68 -3.41 5.15 3.85
C GLU A 68 -4.16 5.96 2.76
N SER A 69 -4.68 5.31 1.70
CA SER A 69 -5.51 6.00 0.71
C SER A 69 -6.83 6.51 1.30
N ALA A 70 -7.50 5.69 2.11
CA ALA A 70 -8.72 6.07 2.81
C ALA A 70 -8.46 7.19 3.84
N GLU A 71 -7.36 7.11 4.58
CA GLU A 71 -6.93 8.16 5.51
C GLU A 71 -6.70 9.49 4.79
N GLN A 72 -5.96 9.49 3.68
CA GLN A 72 -5.69 10.69 2.88
C GLN A 72 -6.99 11.29 2.29
N ALA A 73 -7.95 10.44 1.93
CA ALA A 73 -9.26 10.85 1.43
C ALA A 73 -10.23 11.29 2.55
N GLN A 74 -9.88 11.10 3.83
CA GLN A 74 -10.77 11.28 4.97
C GLN A 74 -12.05 10.45 4.87
N MET A 75 -11.92 9.20 4.41
CA MET A 75 -13.01 8.26 4.17
C MET A 75 -12.82 6.97 4.97
N ASP A 76 -13.91 6.23 5.18
CA ASP A 76 -13.82 4.83 5.59
C ASP A 76 -13.22 3.99 4.45
N PRO A 77 -12.40 2.96 4.74
CA PRO A 77 -11.84 2.07 3.72
C PRO A 77 -12.90 1.45 2.78
N ALA A 78 -14.05 1.03 3.30
CA ALA A 78 -15.11 0.44 2.49
C ALA A 78 -15.72 1.46 1.54
N ASP A 79 -15.95 2.69 2.00
CA ASP A 79 -16.47 3.79 1.17
C ASP A 79 -15.48 4.19 0.08
N PHE A 80 -14.17 4.23 0.41
CA PHE A 80 -13.12 4.52 -0.56
C PHE A 80 -13.11 3.48 -1.69
N VAL A 81 -13.14 2.19 -1.35
CA VAL A 81 -13.18 1.11 -2.34
C VAL A 81 -14.47 1.17 -3.17
N ALA A 82 -15.62 1.39 -2.53
CA ALA A 82 -16.89 1.52 -3.24
C ALA A 82 -16.83 2.64 -4.28
N MET A 83 -16.24 3.79 -3.94
CA MET A 83 -16.03 4.89 -4.87
C MET A 83 -15.13 4.48 -6.06
N GLN A 84 -14.01 3.78 -5.80
CA GLN A 84 -13.10 3.32 -6.86
C GLN A 84 -13.74 2.28 -7.79
N LEU A 85 -14.56 1.37 -7.25
CA LEU A 85 -15.25 0.32 -8.02
C LEU A 85 -16.51 0.83 -8.75
N SER A 86 -17.12 1.91 -8.26
CA SER A 86 -18.32 2.52 -8.85
C SER A 86 -18.08 3.26 -10.17
N GLY A 87 -16.86 3.23 -10.72
CA GLY A 87 -16.48 3.83 -11.99
C GLY A 87 -17.16 3.20 -13.21
N VAL A 88 -18.46 3.52 -13.38
CA VAL A 88 -19.12 3.79 -14.67
C VAL A 88 -19.41 5.28 -14.74
#